data_AF-A0A7S2L979-F1
#
_entry.id   AF-A0A7S2L979-F1
#
_cell.length_a   1.000
_cell.length_b   1.000
_cell.length_c   1.000
_cell.angle_alpha   90.00
_cell.angle_beta   90.00
_cell.angle_gamma   90.00
#
_symmetry.space_group_name_H-M   'P 1'
#
loop_
_entity.id
_entity.type
_entity.pdbx_description
1 polymer ?
#
loop_
_entity_poly.entity_id
_entity_poly.type
_entity_poly.pdbx_seq_one_letter_code
_entity_poly.pdbx_strand_id
1 'polypeptide(L)'
;QARGHFSSRVRRRGVAMCADLPAGGRMSSPAEKVSEAVKVAAGLPDVPEYRRADEDADAFEALRTALVAAKKDNSALSGLETQSMVRSMELIARRASQKKMLKGRAKECLGIVLASDAWLRAAQTCTNLMA
;
A
#
# COMPACT_ATOMS: atom_id res chain seq x y z
N GLN A 1 -32.37 17.72 55.09
CA GLN A 1 -31.49 18.32 54.06
C GLN A 1 -30.73 17.16 53.42
N ALA A 2 -31.11 16.61 52.27
CA ALA A 2 -31.14 17.14 50.90
C ALA A 2 -29.74 17.24 50.23
N ARG A 3 -29.59 16.50 49.10
CA ARG A 3 -28.60 16.58 48.00
C ARG A 3 -27.23 15.92 48.28
N GLY A 4 -26.60 15.12 47.40
CA GLY A 4 -26.81 14.76 45.99
C GLY A 4 -25.44 14.47 45.32
N HIS A 5 -25.43 13.71 44.21
CA HIS A 5 -24.33 13.45 43.23
C HIS A 5 -23.19 12.50 43.66
N PHE A 6 -22.96 11.31 43.07
CA PHE A 6 -22.86 10.83 41.67
C PHE A 6 -21.64 11.35 40.89
N SER A 7 -20.59 10.51 40.78
CA SER A 7 -19.72 10.38 39.59
C SER A 7 -18.73 9.22 39.82
N SER A 8 -18.97 8.05 39.24
CA SER A 8 -18.58 7.69 37.86
C SER A 8 -17.06 7.66 37.67
N ARG A 9 -16.41 6.60 38.18
CA ARG A 9 -15.04 6.25 37.74
C ARG A 9 -15.16 5.48 36.42
N VAL A 10 -15.31 6.25 35.34
CA VAL A 10 -15.31 5.76 33.96
C VAL A 10 -13.93 5.19 33.63
N ARG A 11 -13.92 3.90 33.30
CA ARG A 11 -12.83 3.23 32.59
C ARG A 11 -12.70 3.87 31.20
N ARG A 12 -11.53 4.40 30.85
CA ARG A 12 -11.08 4.50 29.45
C ARG A 12 -9.68 3.90 29.42
N ARG A 13 -9.60 2.59 29.14
CA ARG A 13 -9.28 2.05 27.81
C ARG A 13 -8.00 2.70 27.28
N GLY A 14 -6.87 2.16 27.73
CA GLY A 14 -5.66 2.20 26.94
C GLY A 14 -5.96 1.51 25.61
N VAL A 15 -5.93 2.29 24.54
CA VAL A 15 -6.01 1.76 23.18
C VAL A 15 -4.61 1.26 22.86
N ALA A 16 -4.35 0.02 23.27
CA ALA A 16 -3.36 -0.81 22.64
C ALA A 16 -3.85 -1.03 21.20
N MET A 17 -3.40 -0.18 20.28
CA MET A 17 -3.53 -0.42 18.84
C MET A 17 -2.27 -1.15 18.38
N CYS A 18 -1.98 -2.27 19.05
CA CYS A 18 -1.26 -3.35 18.38
C CYS A 18 -2.26 -3.87 17.36
N ALA A 19 -2.06 -3.52 16.10
CA ALA A 19 -2.78 -4.12 15.00
C ALA A 19 -2.65 -5.64 15.16
N ASP A 20 -3.77 -6.25 15.50
CA ASP A 20 -4.02 -7.68 15.47
C ASP A 20 -3.79 -8.10 14.02
N LEU A 21 -2.55 -8.49 13.70
CA LEU A 21 -2.25 -9.27 12.51
C LEU A 21 -2.93 -10.62 12.75
N PRO A 22 -3.96 -10.99 11.97
CA PRO A 22 -4.58 -12.29 12.14
C PRO A 22 -3.54 -13.37 11.84
N ALA A 23 -3.08 -14.05 12.90
CA ALA A 23 -2.29 -15.27 12.85
C ALA A 23 -3.19 -16.42 12.35
N GLY A 24 -3.57 -16.37 11.08
CA GLY A 24 -4.25 -17.44 10.37
C GLY A 24 -3.37 -17.89 9.22
N GLY A 25 -2.77 -19.08 9.35
CA GLY A 25 -1.94 -19.71 8.33
C GLY A 25 -2.70 -20.05 7.05
N ARG A 26 -2.94 -19.04 6.20
CA ARG A 26 -3.14 -19.21 4.76
C ARG A 26 -1.89 -18.64 4.11
N MET A 27 -1.23 -19.43 3.26
CA MET A 27 -0.26 -18.84 2.34
C MET A 27 -1.03 -17.86 1.46
N SER A 28 -1.04 -16.56 1.82
CA SER A 28 -1.72 -15.55 1.03
C SER A 28 -1.21 -15.66 -0.40
N SER A 29 -2.15 -15.84 -1.32
CA SER A 29 -1.84 -15.95 -2.74
C SER A 29 -1.06 -14.71 -3.19
N PRO A 30 -0.21 -14.82 -4.23
CA PRO A 30 0.49 -13.65 -4.77
C PRO A 30 -0.47 -12.50 -5.08
N ALA A 31 -1.68 -12.82 -5.54
CA ALA A 31 -2.75 -11.85 -5.81
C ALA A 31 -3.20 -11.09 -4.55
N GLU A 32 -3.43 -11.80 -3.44
CA GLU A 32 -3.80 -11.18 -2.17
C GLU A 32 -2.69 -10.26 -1.64
N LYS A 33 -1.43 -10.69 -1.76
CA LYS A 33 -0.28 -9.87 -1.34
C LYS A 33 -0.13 -8.60 -2.18
N VAL A 34 -0.34 -8.70 -3.49
CA VAL A 34 -0.34 -7.51 -4.37
C VAL A 34 -1.50 -6.60 -4.02
N SER A 35 -2.71 -7.15 -3.83
CA SER A 35 -3.89 -6.37 -3.45
C SER A 35 -3.69 -5.61 -2.15
N GLU A 36 -3.12 -6.26 -1.13
CA GLU A 36 -2.82 -5.63 0.16
C GLU A 36 -1.76 -4.53 0.03
N ALA A 37 -0.65 -4.81 -0.65
CA ALA A 37 0.41 -3.82 -0.82
C ALA A 37 -0.05 -2.60 -1.63
N VAL A 38 -0.93 -2.81 -2.62
CA VAL A 38 -1.53 -1.75 -3.43
C VAL A 38 -2.48 -0.88 -2.60
N LYS A 39 -3.25 -1.47 -1.67
CA LYS A 39 -4.07 -0.71 -0.71
C LYS A 39 -3.22 0.12 0.24
N VAL A 40 -2.11 -0.44 0.74
CA VAL A 40 -1.16 0.29 1.59
C VAL A 40 -0.58 1.49 0.82
N ALA A 41 -0.14 1.30 -0.42
CA ALA A 41 0.36 2.38 -1.26
C ALA A 41 -0.71 3.46 -1.53
N ALA A 42 -1.97 3.06 -1.70
CA ALA A 42 -3.09 3.99 -1.90
C ALA A 42 -3.42 4.83 -0.66
N GLY A 43 -3.15 4.33 0.55
CA GLY A 43 -3.38 5.05 1.83
C GLY A 43 -2.26 5.99 2.27
N LEU A 44 -1.10 5.98 1.59
CA LEU A 44 0.02 6.88 1.89
C LEU A 44 -0.31 8.40 1.91
N PRO A 45 -1.23 8.92 1.08
CA PRO A 45 -1.62 10.34 1.14
C PRO A 45 -2.18 10.76 2.51
N ASP A 46 -2.85 9.85 3.23
CA ASP A 46 -3.46 10.11 4.54
C ASP A 46 -2.45 9.99 5.70
N VAL A 47 -1.23 9.51 5.43
CA VAL A 47 -0.18 9.39 6.44
C VAL A 47 0.35 10.78 6.82
N PRO A 48 0.49 11.08 8.13
CA PRO A 48 1.10 12.31 8.60
C PRO A 48 2.51 12.52 8.07
N GLU A 49 2.86 13.76 7.70
CA GLU A 49 4.13 14.10 7.04
C GLU A 49 5.36 13.61 7.81
N TYR A 50 5.34 13.66 9.14
CA TYR A 50 6.45 13.23 10.00
C TYR A 50 6.73 11.73 9.98
N ARG A 51 5.81 10.89 9.47
CA ARG A 51 6.00 9.44 9.27
C ARG A 51 6.04 9.02 7.81
N ARG A 52 5.68 9.92 6.89
CA ARG A 52 5.51 9.62 5.47
C ARG A 52 6.76 9.02 4.84
N ALA A 53 7.96 9.46 5.24
CA ALA A 53 9.22 8.95 4.69
C ALA A 53 9.49 7.47 5.01
N ASP A 54 9.18 7.04 6.24
CA ASP A 54 9.32 5.64 6.67
C ASP A 54 8.19 4.78 6.08
N GLU A 55 6.95 5.25 6.14
CA GLU A 55 5.78 4.53 5.60
C GLU A 55 5.86 4.36 4.08
N ASP A 56 6.31 5.36 3.32
CA ASP A 56 6.57 5.21 1.87
C ASP A 56 7.63 4.11 1.62
N ALA A 57 8.53 3.82 2.57
CA ALA A 57 9.67 2.92 2.37
C ALA A 57 9.21 1.49 2.60
N ASP A 58 8.48 1.29 3.69
CA ASP A 58 7.83 0.03 4.01
C ASP A 58 6.79 -0.34 2.95
N ALA A 59 5.96 0.62 2.52
CA ALA A 59 5.02 0.41 1.42
C ALA A 59 5.71 0.01 0.12
N PHE A 60 6.86 0.63 -0.19
CA PHE A 60 7.63 0.29 -1.39
C PHE A 60 8.23 -1.12 -1.32
N GLU A 61 8.82 -1.51 -0.20
CA GLU A 61 9.41 -2.85 -0.05
C GLU A 61 8.34 -3.95 0.00
N ALA A 62 7.18 -3.67 0.62
CA ALA A 62 6.01 -4.55 0.59
C ALA A 62 5.49 -4.74 -0.84
N LEU A 63 5.29 -3.64 -1.57
CA LEU A 63 4.84 -3.66 -2.96
C LEU A 63 5.83 -4.39 -3.87
N ARG A 64 7.13 -4.11 -3.73
CA ARG A 64 8.18 -4.82 -4.46
C ARG A 64 8.12 -6.33 -4.21
N THR A 65 8.05 -6.74 -2.95
CA THR A 65 8.02 -8.16 -2.58
C THR A 65 6.80 -8.86 -3.18
N ALA A 66 5.64 -8.20 -3.12
CA ALA A 66 4.41 -8.71 -3.71
C ALA A 66 4.50 -8.81 -5.24
N LEU A 67 5.00 -7.78 -5.92
CA LEU A 67 5.18 -7.77 -7.37
C LEU A 67 6.18 -8.83 -7.83
N VAL A 68 7.31 -8.99 -7.13
CA VAL A 68 8.31 -10.02 -7.46
C VAL A 68 7.73 -11.43 -7.29
N ALA A 69 6.89 -11.64 -6.26
CA ALA A 69 6.16 -12.90 -6.09
C ALA A 69 5.13 -13.13 -7.21
N ALA A 70 4.43 -12.08 -7.64
CA ALA A 70 3.45 -12.10 -8.72
C ALA A 70 4.07 -12.13 -10.13
N LYS A 71 5.38 -11.89 -10.28
CA LYS A 71 6.07 -11.88 -11.59
C LYS A 71 5.85 -13.15 -12.40
N LYS A 72 5.69 -14.30 -11.74
CA LYS A 72 5.46 -15.60 -12.39
C LYS A 72 3.97 -15.88 -12.66
N ASP A 73 3.08 -15.10 -12.08
CA ASP A 73 1.65 -15.28 -12.14
C ASP A 73 0.97 -13.96 -12.51
N ASN A 74 0.86 -13.71 -13.83
CA ASN A 74 0.23 -12.50 -14.35
C ASN A 74 -1.23 -12.33 -13.91
N SER A 75 -1.93 -13.42 -13.54
CA SER A 75 -3.30 -13.33 -13.04
C SER A 75 -3.37 -12.58 -11.71
N ALA A 76 -2.31 -12.65 -10.90
CA ALA A 76 -2.17 -11.93 -9.64
C ALA A 76 -2.05 -10.40 -9.79
N LEU A 77 -1.75 -9.91 -11.00
CA LEU A 77 -1.66 -8.49 -11.31
C LEU A 77 -2.97 -7.91 -11.87
N SER A 78 -4.00 -8.74 -12.02
CA SER A 78 -5.31 -8.35 -12.57
C SER A 78 -6.35 -8.10 -11.46
N GLY A 79 -7.47 -7.44 -11.81
CA GLY A 79 -8.60 -7.25 -10.88
C GLY A 79 -8.39 -6.20 -9.77
N LEU A 80 -7.31 -5.41 -9.84
CA LEU A 80 -7.08 -4.31 -8.92
C LEU A 80 -7.76 -3.04 -9.43
N GLU A 81 -8.07 -2.14 -8.50
CA GLU A 81 -8.65 -0.84 -8.85
C GLU A 81 -7.64 0.05 -9.58
N THR A 82 -8.06 0.68 -10.68
CA THR A 82 -7.22 1.54 -11.52
C THR A 82 -6.50 2.63 -10.74
N GLN A 83 -7.21 3.33 -9.84
CA GLN A 83 -6.60 4.39 -9.03
C GLN A 83 -5.49 3.85 -8.14
N SER A 84 -5.73 2.71 -7.49
CA SER A 84 -4.75 2.07 -6.61
C SER A 84 -3.53 1.54 -7.39
N MET A 85 -3.71 1.01 -8.61
CA MET A 85 -2.60 0.66 -9.51
C MET A 85 -1.75 1.90 -9.85
N VAL A 86 -2.40 3.02 -10.17
CA VAL A 86 -1.72 4.27 -10.54
C VAL A 86 -0.94 4.84 -9.35
N ARG A 87 -1.54 4.90 -8.15
CA ARG A 87 -0.83 5.31 -6.92
C ARG A 87 0.40 4.45 -6.63
N SER A 88 0.29 3.16 -6.90
CA SER A 88 1.40 2.21 -6.75
C SER A 88 2.53 2.50 -7.75
N MET A 89 2.20 2.81 -9.01
CA MET A 89 3.19 3.25 -10.01
C MET A 89 3.83 4.60 -9.65
N GLU A 90 3.06 5.56 -9.14
CA GLU A 90 3.57 6.84 -8.64
C GLU A 90 4.55 6.66 -7.48
N LEU A 91 4.23 5.77 -6.53
CA LEU A 91 5.13 5.42 -5.42
C LEU A 91 6.46 4.87 -5.94
N ILE A 92 6.41 3.92 -6.88
CA ILE A 92 7.62 3.33 -7.49
C ILE A 92 8.45 4.40 -8.21
N ALA A 93 7.80 5.26 -9.00
CA ALA A 93 8.46 6.34 -9.74
C ALA A 93 9.10 7.38 -8.79
N ARG A 94 8.37 7.78 -7.74
CA ARG A 94 8.87 8.70 -6.71
C ARG A 94 10.10 8.11 -6.00
N ARG A 95 10.06 6.83 -5.64
CA ARG A 95 11.19 6.12 -5.02
C ARG A 95 12.39 5.98 -5.96
N ALA A 96 12.16 5.78 -7.26
CA ALA A 96 13.23 5.76 -8.27
C ALA A 96 13.99 7.09 -8.35
N SER A 97 13.30 8.21 -8.09
CA SER A 97 13.84 9.57 -8.16
C SER A 97 14.61 10.00 -6.89
N GLN A 98 14.40 9.35 -5.75
CA GLN A 98 14.99 9.77 -4.47
C GLN A 98 16.45 9.31 -4.27
N LYS A 99 16.75 8.02 -4.50
CA LYS A 99 18.09 7.46 -4.23
C LYS A 99 18.57 6.62 -5.42
N LYS A 100 19.82 6.85 -5.87
CA LYS A 100 20.44 6.10 -6.97
C LYS A 100 20.39 4.57 -6.76
N MET A 101 20.56 4.12 -5.51
CA MET A 101 20.52 2.69 -5.15
C MET A 101 19.12 2.08 -5.31
N LEU A 102 18.05 2.86 -5.16
CA LEU A 102 16.67 2.39 -5.28
C LEU A 102 16.21 2.31 -6.75
N LYS A 103 16.92 2.98 -7.67
CA LYS A 103 16.58 3.00 -9.09
C LYS A 103 16.56 1.60 -9.71
N GLY A 104 17.47 0.71 -9.30
CA GLY A 104 17.49 -0.68 -9.77
C GLY A 104 16.24 -1.46 -9.33
N ARG A 105 15.90 -1.35 -8.04
CA ARG A 105 14.71 -1.99 -7.45
C ARG A 105 13.41 -1.43 -8.06
N ALA A 106 13.33 -0.12 -8.23
CA ALA A 106 12.16 0.51 -8.82
C ALA A 106 11.99 0.13 -10.30
N LYS A 107 13.09 0.03 -11.07
CA LYS A 107 13.04 -0.48 -12.45
C LYS A 107 12.56 -1.92 -12.54
N GLU A 108 12.96 -2.79 -11.60
CA GLU A 108 12.46 -4.15 -11.53
C GLU A 108 10.94 -4.17 -11.31
N CYS A 109 10.43 -3.40 -10.35
CA CYS A 109 8.99 -3.27 -10.12
C CYS A 109 8.26 -2.73 -11.35
N LEU A 110 8.78 -1.67 -11.98
CA LEU A 110 8.23 -1.11 -13.21
C LEU A 110 8.21 -2.14 -14.35
N GLY A 111 9.26 -2.94 -14.50
CA GLY A 111 9.31 -3.99 -15.51
C GLY A 111 8.24 -5.06 -15.30
N ILE A 112 7.88 -5.37 -14.04
CA ILE A 112 6.81 -6.34 -13.73
C ILE A 112 5.45 -5.74 -14.06
N VAL A 113 5.15 -4.52 -13.61
CA VAL A 113 3.83 -3.90 -13.84
C VAL A 113 3.63 -3.55 -15.32
N LEU A 114 4.67 -3.07 -16.02
CA LEU A 114 4.58 -2.74 -17.45
C LEU A 114 4.52 -3.99 -18.35
N ALA A 115 4.81 -5.18 -17.81
CA ALA A 115 4.56 -6.44 -18.52
C ALA A 115 3.08 -6.87 -18.46
N SER A 116 2.24 -6.21 -17.64
CA SER A 116 0.82 -6.50 -17.50
C SER A 116 -0.03 -5.48 -18.26
N ASP A 117 -0.86 -5.96 -19.20
CA ASP A 117 -1.81 -5.12 -19.95
C ASP A 117 -2.78 -4.34 -19.05
N ALA A 118 -3.18 -4.92 -17.92
CA ALA A 118 -4.10 -4.27 -16.98
C ALA A 118 -3.50 -2.99 -16.39
N TRP A 119 -2.23 -3.05 -16.00
CA TRP A 119 -1.49 -1.92 -15.44
C TRP A 119 -1.14 -0.88 -16.50
N LEU A 120 -0.82 -1.31 -17.73
CA LEU A 120 -0.62 -0.40 -18.86
C LEU A 120 -1.89 0.39 -19.18
N ARG A 121 -3.06 -0.27 -19.25
CA ARG A 121 -4.35 0.39 -19.46
C ARG A 121 -4.69 1.36 -18.32
N ALA A 122 -4.41 0.95 -17.08
CA ALA A 122 -4.59 1.83 -15.92
C ALA A 122 -3.73 3.10 -16.02
N ALA A 123 -2.45 2.96 -16.40
CA ALA A 123 -1.56 4.10 -16.62
C ALA A 123 -2.08 5.03 -17.73
N GLN A 124 -2.46 4.47 -18.88
CA GLN A 124 -2.98 5.24 -20.03
C GLN A 124 -4.26 6.01 -19.72
N THR A 125 -5.15 5.42 -18.90
CA THR A 125 -6.41 6.06 -18.49
C THR A 125 -6.14 7.33 -17.68
N CYS A 126 -5.09 7.34 -16.86
CA CYS A 126 -4.69 8.52 -16.10
C CYS A 126 -3.87 9.54 -16.92
N THR A 127 -3.17 9.13 -17.98
CA THR A 127 -2.47 10.07 -18.86
C THR A 127 -3.44 10.98 -19.63
N ASN A 128 -4.64 10.48 -19.96
CA ASN A 128 -5.70 11.29 -20.57
C ASN A 128 -6.33 12.33 -19.63
N LEU A 129 -6.00 12.30 -18.33
CA LEU A 129 -6.40 13.33 -17.35
C LEU A 129 -5.39 14.49 -17.25
N MET A 130 -4.27 14.44 -17.97
CA MET A 130 -3.27 15.51 -18.03
C MET A 130 -3.23 16.25 -19.38
N ALA A 131 -4.24 16.04 -20.24
CA ALA A 131 -4.44 16.78 -21.48
C ALA A 131 -5.41 17.97 -21.27
#